data_AF-A0A3D1SIL7-F1
#
_entry.id   AF-A0A3D1SIL7-F1
#
_cell.length_a   1.000
_cell.length_b   1.000
_cell.length_c   1.000
_cell.angle_alpha   90.00
_cell.angle_beta   90.00
_cell.angle_gamma   90.00
#
_symmetry.space_group_name_H-M   'P 1'
#
loop_
_entity.id
_entity.type
_entity.pdbx_description
1 polymer ?
#
loop_
_entity_poly.entity_id
_entity_poly.type
_entity_poly.pdbx_seq_one_letter_code
_entity_poly.pdbx_strand_id
1 'polypeptide(L)' 'MTAHNSTSLKRTPLYEQHRAMGARLVEFGGWEMPVQYSSILEEHEAVRTRA' A
#
# COMPACT_ATOMS: atom_id res chain seq x y z
N MET A 1 3.34 18.25 -20.41
CA MET A 1 4.33 17.73 -19.45
C MET A 1 3.73 17.91 -18.06
N THR A 2 3.05 16.87 -17.55
CA THR A 2 2.26 16.94 -16.31
C THR A 2 3.19 17.03 -15.11
N ALA A 3 3.00 18.09 -14.32
CA ALA A 3 3.79 18.39 -13.13
C ALA A 3 3.71 17.25 -12.11
N HIS A 4 4.87 16.71 -11.74
CA HIS A 4 5.02 15.86 -10.57
C HIS A 4 4.79 16.73 -9.35
N ASN A 5 3.67 16.53 -8.66
CA ASN A 5 3.38 17.25 -7.44
C ASN A 5 4.26 16.67 -6.31
N SER A 6 5.43 17.29 -6.11
CA SER A 6 6.36 17.03 -5.01
C SER A 6 5.78 17.45 -3.66
N THR A 7 4.63 16.91 -3.28
CA THR A 7 4.10 17.06 -1.92
C THR A 7 4.46 15.78 -1.19
N SER A 8 5.39 15.87 -0.23
CA SER A 8 5.81 14.74 0.59
C SER A 8 4.58 14.08 1.20
N LEU A 9 4.19 12.94 0.63
CA LEU A 9 3.08 12.16 1.13
C LEU A 9 3.34 11.79 2.58
N LYS A 10 2.32 11.95 3.41
CA LYS A 10 2.42 11.57 4.81
C LYS A 10 2.51 10.05 4.87
N ARG A 11 3.49 9.56 5.62
CA ARG A 11 3.73 8.13 5.78
C ARG A 11 3.12 7.65 7.07
N THR A 12 2.52 6.47 7.03
CA THR A 12 2.04 5.81 8.25
C THR A 12 3.24 5.32 9.07
N PRO A 13 3.10 5.16 10.41
CA PRO A 13 4.17 4.60 11.24
C PRO A 13 4.64 3.20 10.78
N LEU A 14 3.77 2.46 10.09
CA LEU A 14 4.03 1.12 9.57
C LEU A 14 4.54 1.14 8.11
N TYR A 15 4.83 2.32 7.55
CA TYR A 15 5.24 2.48 6.15
C TYR A 15 6.44 1.61 5.79
N GLU A 16 7.48 1.59 6.64
CA GLU A 16 8.67 0.78 6.38
C GLU A 16 8.37 -0.71 6.39
N GLN A 17 7.47 -1.17 7.27
CA GLN A 17 7.06 -2.57 7.32
C GLN A 17 6.27 -2.96 6.06
N HIS A 18 5.34 -2.10 5.63
CA HIS A 18 4.61 -2.32 4.39
C HIS A 18 5.55 -2.38 3.19
N ARG A 19 6.50 -1.45 3.11
CA ARG A 19 7.51 -1.45 2.05
C ARG A 19 8.40 -2.70 2.09
N ALA A 20 8.83 -3.14 3.28
CA ALA A 20 9.63 -4.34 3.45
C ALA A 20 8.86 -5.63 3.08
N MET A 21 7.54 -5.65 3.32
CA MET A 21 6.65 -6.75 2.93
C MET A 21 6.25 -6.72 1.43
N GLY A 22 6.81 -5.81 0.63
CA GLY A 22 6.50 -5.72 -0.80
C GLY A 22 5.13 -5.08 -1.10
N ALA A 23 4.56 -4.34 -0.14
CA ALA A 23 3.27 -3.70 -0.34
C ALA A 23 3.30 -2.65 -1.45
N ARG A 24 2.27 -2.69 -2.29
CA ARG A 24 1.96 -1.67 -3.27
C ARG A 24 1.39 -0.45 -2.55
N LEU A 25 2.24 0.52 -2.31
CA LEU A 25 1.88 1.81 -1.74
C LEU A 25 1.28 2.71 -2.81
N VAL A 26 0.16 3.36 -2.50
CA VAL A 26 -0.51 4.32 -3.37
C VAL A 26 -0.75 5.63 -2.64
N GLU A 27 -0.77 6.72 -3.42
CA GLU A 27 -1.19 8.02 -2.93
C GLU A 27 -2.70 8.01 -2.69
N PHE A 28 -3.12 8.19 -1.44
CA PHE A 28 -4.52 8.33 -1.07
C PHE A 28 -4.69 9.49 -0.09
N GLY A 29 -5.39 10.55 -0.53
CA GLY A 29 -5.69 11.70 0.33
C GLY A 29 -4.46 12.39 0.95
N GLY A 30 -3.33 12.37 0.25
CA GLY A 30 -2.06 12.92 0.75
C GLY A 30 -1.27 11.98 1.67
N TRP A 31 -1.64 10.70 1.76
CA TRP A 31 -0.92 9.66 2.49
C TRP A 31 -0.41 8.54 1.57
N GLU A 32 0.73 7.95 1.90
CA GLU A 32 1.19 6.69 1.30
C GLU A 32 0.55 5.53 2.05
N MET A 33 -0.44 4.87 1.44
CA MET A 33 -1.13 3.71 2.02
C MET A 33 -0.88 2.43 1.22
N PRO A 34 -0.69 1.28 1.89
CA PRO A 34 -0.59 -0.02 1.21
C PRO A 34 -1.96 -0.47 0.70
N VAL A 35 -2.06 -0.80 -0.58
CA VAL A 35 -3.29 -1.30 -1.22
C VAL A 35 -3.28 -2.81 -1.45
N GLN A 36 -2.10 -3.41 -1.60
CA GLN A 36 -1.94 -4.82 -1.96
C GLN A 36 -0.57 -5.30 -1.49
N TYR A 37 -0.43 -6.51 -0.97
CA TYR A 37 0.86 -7.09 -0.57
C TYR A 37 1.33 -8.18 -1.53
N SER A 38 0.40 -8.98 -2.02
CA SER A 38 0.69 -10.11 -2.92
C SER A 38 -0.23 -10.07 -4.14
N SER A 39 -1.24 -10.93 -4.17
CA SER A 39 -2.27 -10.98 -5.22
C SER A 39 -3.65 -10.91 -4.59
N ILE A 40 -4.59 -10.24 -5.28
CA ILE A 40 -5.99 -10.13 -4.83
C ILE A 40 -6.58 -11.53 -4.59
N LEU A 41 -6.22 -12.51 -5.44
CA LEU A 41 -6.72 -13.87 -5.33
C LEU A 41 -6.17 -14.59 -4.09
N GLU A 42 -4.86 -14.49 -3.84
CA GLU A 42 -4.20 -15.09 -2.68
C GLU A 42 -4.70 -14.47 -1.37
N GLU A 43 -4.84 -13.15 -1.32
CA GLU A 43 -5.36 -12.45 -0.15
C GLU A 43 -6.83 -12.81 0.10
N HIS A 44 -7.64 -12.89 -0.96
CA HIS A 44 -9.04 -13.31 -0.87
C HIS A 44 -9.19 -14.77 -0.41
N GLU A 45 -8.38 -15.69 -0.93
CA GLU A 45 -8.34 -17.08 -0.46
C GLU A 45 -7.89 -17.16 1.00
N ALA A 46 -6.84 -16.44 1.39
CA ALA A 46 -6.34 -16.43 2.76
C ALA A 46 -7.40 -15.97 3.76
N VAL A 47 -8.12 -14.88 3.48
CA VAL A 47 -9.21 -14.38 4.34
C VAL A 47 -10.35 -15.38 4.42
N ARG A 48 -10.70 -16.03 3.30
CA ARG A 48 -11.87 -16.91 3.24
C ARG A 48 -11.63 -18.31 3.80
N THR A 49 -10.39 -18.78 3.80
CA THR A 49 -10.03 -20.15 4.21
C THR A 49 -9.45 -20.25 5.62
N ARG A 50 -8.94 -19.15 6.19
CA ARG A 50 -8.23 -19.16 7.48
C ARG A 50 -8.83 -18.22 8.53
N ALA A 51 -10.09 -17.81 8.38
CA ALA A 51 -10.82 -17.01 9.37
C ALA A 51 -11.19 -17.82 10.61
#